data_AF-A0A1Q9ESP0-F1
#
_entry.id   AF-A0A1Q9ESP0-F1
#
_cell.length_a   1.000
_cell.length_b   1.000
_cell.length_c   1.000
_cell.angle_alpha   90.00
_cell.angle_beta   90.00
_cell.angle_gamma   90.00
#
_symmetry.space_group_name_H-M   'P 1'
#
loop_
_entity.id
_entity.type
_entity.pdbx_description
1 polymer ?
#
loop_
_entity_poly.entity_id
_entity_poly.type
_entity_poly.pdbx_seq_one_letter_code
_entity_poly.pdbx_strand_id
1 'polypeptide(L)'
;MAAFRHRSSHSCAFVRTVLRTGSLNHTLLEYDGVFIWVYSLLKISLGMFPPSSYATLTEYVPVLVAVSVFVTLVFVVLLNLLVAQLTGAYQTTFRDMQGYARLNRAYVIVCQLDQVTQKSWSRFLASLKLEEPLEFNEGDIGVPGGIQILEPANASTVTEDSIKRYGGATAPSMPWPED
;
A
#
# COMPACT_ATOMS: atom_id res chain seq x y z
N MET A 1 -7.72 -2.82 -48.73
CA MET A 1 -7.52 -1.57 -47.95
C MET A 1 -8.80 -0.72 -47.98
N ALA A 2 -9.93 -1.24 -47.46
CA ALA A 2 -11.24 -0.54 -47.51
C ALA A 2 -12.27 -1.14 -46.52
N ALA A 3 -11.91 -1.32 -45.25
CA ALA A 3 -12.83 -1.92 -44.26
C ALA A 3 -12.76 -1.25 -42.88
N PHE A 4 -12.59 0.07 -42.82
CA PHE A 4 -12.51 0.81 -41.54
C PHE A 4 -13.28 2.13 -41.54
N ARG A 5 -14.47 2.18 -42.15
CA ARG A 5 -15.26 3.43 -42.26
C ARG A 5 -16.75 3.31 -41.95
N HIS A 6 -17.18 2.26 -41.24
CA HIS A 6 -18.62 2.05 -40.99
C HIS A 6 -19.04 2.01 -39.51
N ARG A 7 -18.10 2.17 -38.56
CA ARG A 7 -18.41 2.06 -37.12
C ARG A 7 -18.38 3.37 -36.31
N SER A 8 -18.25 4.54 -36.96
CA SER A 8 -18.32 5.85 -36.27
C SER A 8 -19.69 6.55 -36.37
N SER A 9 -20.59 6.10 -37.26
CA SER A 9 -21.89 6.75 -37.47
C SER A 9 -22.88 6.47 -36.33
N HIS A 10 -22.83 5.28 -35.73
CA HIS A 10 -23.77 4.90 -34.66
C HIS A 10 -23.47 5.58 -33.31
N SER A 11 -22.20 5.83 -32.97
CA SER A 11 -21.86 6.60 -31.77
C SER A 11 -22.24 8.08 -31.90
N CYS A 12 -22.14 8.65 -33.11
CA CYS A 12 -22.55 10.03 -33.36
C CYS A 12 -24.08 10.19 -33.38
N ALA A 13 -24.81 9.15 -33.84
CA ALA A 13 -26.27 9.11 -33.79
C ALA A 13 -26.82 9.06 -32.37
N PHE A 14 -26.22 8.26 -31.47
CA PHE A 14 -26.61 8.18 -30.06
C PHE A 14 -26.36 9.50 -29.31
N VAL A 15 -25.20 10.13 -29.54
CA VAL A 15 -24.90 11.46 -28.98
C VAL A 15 -25.88 12.52 -29.53
N ARG A 16 -26.28 12.45 -30.80
CA ARG A 16 -27.32 13.32 -31.38
C ARG A 16 -28.72 13.06 -30.84
N THR A 17 -29.06 11.83 -30.42
CA THR A 17 -30.38 11.55 -29.82
C THR A 17 -30.46 12.07 -28.40
N VAL A 18 -29.38 11.98 -27.62
CA VAL A 18 -29.25 12.61 -26.28
C VAL A 18 -29.18 14.15 -26.38
N LEU A 19 -28.63 14.71 -27.47
CA LEU A 19 -28.63 16.16 -27.72
C LEU A 19 -29.99 16.71 -28.17
N ARG A 20 -30.88 15.87 -28.72
CA ARG A 20 -32.24 16.31 -29.13
C ARG A 20 -33.19 16.50 -27.94
N THR A 21 -32.82 15.97 -26.77
CA THR A 21 -33.38 16.34 -25.46
C THR A 21 -32.86 17.68 -24.93
N GLY A 22 -32.32 18.55 -25.78
CA GLY A 22 -32.38 20.02 -25.55
C GLY A 22 -33.80 20.59 -25.66
N SER A 23 -34.86 19.78 -25.57
CA SER A 23 -36.25 20.13 -25.90
C SER A 23 -37.27 19.75 -24.84
N LEU A 24 -36.86 19.60 -23.57
CA LEU A 24 -37.79 20.08 -22.55
C LEU A 24 -37.91 21.59 -22.85
N ASN A 25 -39.06 22.08 -23.29
CA ASN A 25 -39.27 23.50 -23.60
C ASN A 25 -39.14 24.31 -22.29
N HIS A 26 -37.91 24.60 -21.85
CA HIS A 26 -37.63 25.44 -20.69
C HIS A 26 -36.83 26.65 -21.16
N THR A 27 -37.34 27.85 -20.88
CA THR A 27 -36.76 29.14 -21.28
C THR A 27 -35.66 29.60 -20.31
N LEU A 28 -34.94 28.67 -19.70
CA LEU A 28 -33.95 28.98 -18.66
C LEU A 28 -32.59 29.28 -19.30
N LEU A 29 -32.15 30.54 -19.18
CA LEU A 29 -30.83 31.02 -19.62
C LEU A 29 -29.66 30.23 -19.03
N GLU A 30 -29.83 29.63 -17.84
CA GLU A 30 -28.81 28.79 -17.18
C GLU A 30 -28.61 27.43 -17.85
N TYR A 31 -29.38 27.12 -18.90
CA TYR A 31 -29.30 25.86 -19.65
C TYR A 31 -29.23 26.09 -21.17
N ASP A 32 -28.98 27.33 -21.62
CA ASP A 32 -28.82 27.69 -23.03
C ASP A 32 -27.40 27.33 -23.52
N GLY A 33 -27.19 26.03 -23.74
CA GLY A 33 -25.95 25.49 -24.28
C GLY A 33 -25.44 24.26 -23.54
N VAL A 34 -24.88 23.32 -24.31
CA VAL A 34 -24.41 22.01 -23.81
C VAL A 34 -23.39 22.16 -22.69
N PHE A 35 -22.45 23.11 -22.81
CA PHE A 35 -21.39 23.31 -21.82
C PHE A 35 -21.92 23.87 -20.49
N ILE A 36 -22.89 24.78 -20.54
CA ILE A 36 -23.51 25.38 -19.35
C ILE A 36 -24.32 24.31 -18.61
N TRP A 37 -25.05 23.48 -19.36
CA TRP A 37 -25.82 22.36 -18.79
C TRP A 37 -24.93 21.33 -18.09
N VAL A 38 -23.82 20.91 -18.72
CA VAL A 38 -22.85 20.00 -18.11
C VAL A 38 -22.21 20.60 -16.86
N TYR A 39 -21.89 21.89 -16.88
CA TYR A 39 -21.34 22.60 -15.72
C TYR A 39 -22.34 22.68 -14.56
N SER A 40 -23.62 22.95 -14.85
CA SER A 40 -24.69 22.95 -13.86
C SER A 40 -24.93 21.56 -13.25
N LEU A 41 -24.95 20.50 -14.07
CA LEU A 41 -25.04 19.12 -13.59
C LEU A 41 -23.83 18.71 -12.74
N LEU A 42 -22.62 19.15 -13.11
CA LEU A 42 -21.42 18.92 -12.31
C LEU A 42 -21.53 19.60 -10.95
N LYS A 43 -21.95 20.87 -10.90
CA LYS A 43 -22.22 21.59 -9.64
C LYS A 43 -23.24 20.88 -8.77
N ILE A 44 -24.32 20.39 -9.37
CA ILE A 44 -25.37 19.63 -8.66
C ILE A 44 -24.77 18.31 -8.13
N SER A 45 -23.98 17.59 -8.92
CA SER A 45 -23.33 16.35 -8.49
C SER A 45 -22.30 16.53 -7.36
N LEU A 46 -21.63 17.69 -7.32
CA LEU A 46 -20.69 18.06 -6.26
C LEU A 46 -21.37 18.71 -5.05
N GLY A 47 -22.70 18.92 -5.08
CA GLY A 47 -23.44 19.61 -4.02
C GLY A 47 -23.14 21.11 -3.92
N MET A 48 -22.54 21.71 -4.94
CA MET A 48 -22.12 23.12 -4.98
C MET A 48 -23.14 24.03 -5.68
N PHE A 49 -24.34 23.54 -5.96
CA PHE A 49 -25.37 24.32 -6.64
C PHE A 49 -26.12 25.21 -5.63
N PRO A 50 -26.31 26.51 -5.91
CA PRO A 50 -26.87 27.44 -4.93
C PRO A 50 -28.37 27.15 -4.67
N PRO A 51 -28.84 27.27 -3.40
CA PRO A 51 -30.25 27.07 -3.02
C PRO A 51 -31.25 27.92 -3.81
N SER A 52 -30.86 29.14 -4.19
CA SER A 52 -31.71 30.09 -4.93
C SER A 52 -32.08 29.60 -6.33
N SER A 53 -31.16 28.90 -7.01
CA SER A 53 -31.40 28.38 -8.37
C SER A 53 -32.21 27.08 -8.36
N TYR A 54 -32.26 26.36 -7.23
CA TYR A 54 -33.14 25.19 -7.09
C TYR A 54 -34.63 25.56 -7.13
N ALA A 55 -35.01 26.73 -6.64
CA ALA A 55 -36.40 27.20 -6.69
C ALA A 55 -36.91 27.29 -8.14
N THR A 56 -36.10 27.82 -9.05
CA THR A 56 -36.41 27.92 -10.48
C THR A 56 -36.48 26.56 -11.17
N LEU A 57 -35.69 25.58 -10.71
CA LEU A 57 -35.73 24.20 -11.22
C LEU A 57 -37.02 23.45 -10.83
N THR A 58 -37.62 23.77 -9.68
CA THR A 58 -38.86 23.11 -9.22
C THR A 58 -40.09 23.44 -10.05
N GLU A 59 -40.04 24.53 -10.83
CA GLU A 59 -41.13 24.95 -11.71
C GLU A 59 -41.31 23.99 -12.91
N TYR A 60 -40.24 23.32 -13.33
CA TYR A 60 -40.24 22.41 -14.48
C TYR A 60 -40.14 20.94 -14.04
N VAL A 61 -41.29 20.32 -13.78
CA VAL A 61 -41.43 18.91 -13.37
C VAL A 61 -40.56 17.92 -14.18
N PRO A 62 -40.51 17.95 -15.53
CA PRO A 62 -39.72 16.97 -16.27
C PRO A 62 -38.19 17.16 -16.11
N VAL A 63 -37.72 18.40 -15.92
CA VAL A 63 -36.30 18.69 -15.70
C VAL A 63 -35.89 18.18 -14.31
N LEU A 64 -36.74 18.40 -13.31
CA LEU A 64 -36.51 17.95 -11.94
C LEU A 64 -36.41 16.41 -11.86
N VAL A 65 -37.30 15.69 -12.55
CA VAL A 65 -37.23 14.22 -12.61
C VAL A 65 -35.92 13.76 -13.26
N ALA A 66 -35.52 14.37 -14.39
CA ALA A 66 -34.27 14.02 -15.07
C ALA A 66 -33.03 14.28 -14.20
N VAL A 67 -32.97 15.43 -13.51
CA VAL A 67 -31.88 15.77 -12.59
C VAL A 67 -31.86 14.81 -11.39
N SER A 68 -33.02 14.44 -10.85
CA SER A 68 -33.09 13.52 -9.71
C SER A 68 -32.56 12.12 -10.06
N VAL A 69 -32.93 11.56 -11.22
CA VAL A 69 -32.43 10.27 -11.71
C VAL A 69 -30.93 10.34 -11.95
N PHE A 70 -30.44 11.44 -12.53
CA PHE A 70 -29.01 11.66 -12.74
C PHE A 70 -28.25 11.68 -11.41
N VAL A 71 -28.74 12.42 -10.41
CA VAL A 71 -28.13 12.48 -9.08
C VAL A 71 -28.13 11.11 -8.41
N THR A 72 -29.24 10.37 -8.46
CA THR A 72 -29.30 9.00 -7.91
C THR A 72 -28.27 8.09 -8.60
N LEU A 73 -28.12 8.17 -9.92
CA LEU A 73 -27.13 7.38 -10.65
C LEU A 73 -25.70 7.75 -10.21
N VAL A 74 -25.38 9.04 -10.11
CA VAL A 74 -24.04 9.49 -9.71
C VAL A 74 -23.70 9.05 -8.28
N PHE A 75 -24.59 9.28 -7.33
CA PHE A 75 -24.31 8.98 -5.92
C PHE A 75 -24.42 7.49 -5.59
N VAL A 76 -25.45 6.80 -6.09
CA VAL A 76 -25.71 5.40 -5.73
C VAL A 76 -24.91 4.43 -6.58
N VAL A 77 -24.68 4.74 -7.86
CA VAL A 77 -23.98 3.80 -8.76
C VAL A 77 -22.52 4.20 -8.90
N LEU A 78 -22.25 5.41 -9.42
CA LEU A 78 -20.88 5.80 -9.78
C LEU A 78 -19.95 5.96 -8.57
N LEU A 79 -20.41 6.59 -7.49
CA LEU A 79 -19.60 6.77 -6.29
C LEU A 79 -19.33 5.43 -5.59
N ASN A 80 -20.34 4.56 -5.49
CA ASN A 80 -20.16 3.24 -4.89
C ASN A 80 -19.22 2.34 -5.72
N LEU A 81 -19.29 2.41 -7.05
CA LEU A 81 -18.33 1.72 -7.92
C LEU A 81 -16.92 2.31 -7.79
N LEU A 82 -16.79 3.63 -7.71
CA LEU A 82 -15.50 4.30 -7.51
C LEU A 82 -14.87 3.87 -6.18
N VAL A 83 -15.65 3.83 -5.09
CA VAL A 83 -15.18 3.35 -3.79
C VAL A 83 -14.73 1.89 -3.89
N ALA A 84 -15.52 1.02 -4.53
CA ALA A 84 -15.16 -0.39 -4.71
C ALA A 84 -13.86 -0.55 -5.52
N GLN A 85 -13.68 0.22 -6.59
CA GLN A 85 -12.47 0.22 -7.40
C GLN A 85 -11.26 0.73 -6.63
N LEU A 86 -11.41 1.82 -5.85
CA LEU A 86 -10.34 2.36 -5.02
C LEU A 86 -9.94 1.38 -3.92
N THR A 87 -10.89 0.74 -3.25
CA THR A 87 -10.59 -0.27 -2.23
C THR A 87 -9.91 -1.49 -2.84
N GLY A 88 -10.38 -1.97 -4.00
CA GLY A 88 -9.75 -3.08 -4.71
C GLY A 88 -8.30 -2.76 -5.10
N ALA A 89 -8.07 -1.59 -5.71
CA ALA A 89 -6.73 -1.14 -6.07
C ALA A 89 -5.82 -0.90 -4.86
N TYR A 90 -6.38 -0.43 -3.74
CA TYR A 90 -5.64 -0.25 -2.50
C TYR A 90 -5.17 -1.59 -1.95
N GLN A 91 -6.04 -2.59 -1.89
CA GLN A 91 -5.69 -3.92 -1.37
C GLN A 91 -4.57 -4.60 -2.17
N THR A 92 -4.60 -4.48 -3.51
CA THR A 92 -3.52 -5.03 -4.35
C THR A 92 -2.21 -4.28 -4.14
N THR A 93 -2.26 -2.95 -4.05
CA THR A 93 -1.06 -2.11 -3.97
C THR A 93 -0.45 -2.07 -2.57
N PHE A 94 -1.25 -2.29 -1.51
CA PHE A 94 -0.80 -2.16 -0.13
C PHE A 94 0.31 -3.14 0.25
N ARG A 95 0.24 -4.39 -0.24
CA ARG A 95 1.29 -5.39 0.02
C ARG A 95 2.61 -4.97 -0.61
N ASP A 96 2.56 -4.43 -1.82
CA ASP A 96 3.73 -3.97 -2.56
C ASP A 96 4.32 -2.70 -1.94
N MET A 97 3.49 -1.80 -1.42
CA MET A 97 3.93 -0.59 -0.71
C MET A 97 4.84 -0.90 0.48
N GLN A 98 4.53 -1.94 1.26
CA GLN A 98 5.40 -2.34 2.38
C GLN A 98 6.76 -2.85 1.88
N GLY A 99 6.76 -3.60 0.77
CA GLY A 99 7.98 -4.05 0.10
C GLY A 99 8.84 -2.88 -0.36
N TYR A 100 8.23 -1.91 -1.05
CA TYR A 100 8.91 -0.69 -1.49
C TYR A 100 9.45 0.14 -0.32
N ALA A 101 8.71 0.23 0.80
CA ALA A 101 9.18 0.94 1.98
C ALA A 101 10.42 0.26 2.60
N ARG A 102 10.47 -1.07 2.66
CA ARG A 102 11.64 -1.82 3.13
C ARG A 102 12.83 -1.66 2.19
N LEU A 103 12.59 -1.74 0.88
CA LEU A 103 13.62 -1.54 -0.14
C LEU A 103 14.21 -0.13 -0.05
N ASN A 104 13.36 0.89 0.11
CA ASN A 104 13.79 2.27 0.25
C ASN A 104 14.65 2.47 1.52
N ARG A 105 14.29 1.84 2.63
CA ARG A 105 15.13 1.87 3.85
C ARG A 105 16.48 1.20 3.62
N ALA A 106 16.51 0.03 2.99
CA ALA A 106 17.76 -0.67 2.67
C ALA A 106 18.67 0.17 1.75
N TYR A 107 18.07 0.79 0.72
CA TYR A 107 18.77 1.71 -0.18
C TYR A 107 19.42 2.87 0.59
N VAL A 108 18.66 3.54 1.47
CA VAL A 108 19.20 4.63 2.31
C VAL A 108 20.34 4.15 3.20
N ILE A 109 20.24 2.97 3.81
CA ILE A 109 21.30 2.40 4.66
C ILE A 109 22.57 2.17 3.84
N VAL A 110 22.46 1.59 2.65
CA VAL A 110 23.63 1.33 1.78
C VAL A 110 24.28 2.63 1.33
N CYS A 111 23.49 3.62 0.90
CA CYS A 111 23.99 4.94 0.54
C CYS A 111 24.66 5.65 1.72
N GLN A 112 24.18 5.45 2.94
CA GLN A 112 24.79 6.02 4.13
C GLN A 112 26.09 5.29 4.50
N LEU A 113 26.12 3.96 4.34
CA LEU A 113 27.30 3.14 4.60
C LEU A 113 28.46 3.50 3.66
N ASP A 114 28.16 3.79 2.39
CA ASP A 114 29.15 4.25 1.40
C ASP A 114 29.82 5.58 1.80
N GLN A 115 29.10 6.43 2.54
CA GLN A 115 29.63 7.70 3.05
C GLN A 115 30.48 7.55 4.32
N VAL A 116 30.52 6.35 4.94
CA VAL A 116 31.31 6.13 6.15
C VAL A 116 32.78 6.01 5.82
N THR A 117 33.62 6.82 6.47
CA THR A 117 35.07 6.73 6.29
C THR A 117 35.62 5.39 6.80
N GLN A 118 36.61 4.83 6.11
CA GLN A 118 37.28 3.58 6.51
C GLN A 118 37.79 3.59 7.97
N LYS A 119 38.23 4.76 8.47
CA LYS A 119 38.68 4.92 9.86
C LYS A 119 37.54 4.75 10.87
N SER A 120 36.36 5.26 10.56
CA SER A 120 35.19 5.12 11.42
C SER A 120 34.65 3.69 11.37
N TRP A 121 34.66 3.08 10.18
CA TRP A 121 34.23 1.70 10.00
C TRP A 121 35.15 0.71 10.72
N SER A 122 36.47 0.85 10.61
CA SER A 122 37.41 -0.01 11.32
C SER A 122 37.33 0.15 12.84
N ARG A 123 37.12 1.38 13.34
CA ARG A 123 36.88 1.61 14.76
C ARG A 123 35.59 0.95 15.24
N PHE A 124 34.52 0.99 14.44
CA PHE A 124 33.27 0.30 14.74
C PHE A 124 33.49 -1.23 14.80
N LEU A 125 34.15 -1.82 13.80
CA LEU A 125 34.47 -3.26 13.82
C LEU A 125 35.31 -3.66 15.03
N ALA A 126 36.32 -2.86 15.39
CA ALA A 126 37.13 -3.10 16.58
C ALA A 126 36.30 -3.00 17.89
N SER A 127 35.31 -2.10 17.94
CA SER A 127 34.45 -1.96 19.11
C SER A 127 33.53 -3.16 19.36
N LEU A 128 33.27 -3.98 18.33
CA LEU A 128 32.46 -5.18 18.46
C LEU A 128 33.18 -6.34 19.15
N LYS A 129 34.51 -6.25 19.32
CA LYS A 129 35.32 -7.27 20.04
C LYS A 129 35.10 -8.70 19.53
N LEU A 130 34.80 -8.87 18.24
CA LEU A 130 34.49 -10.17 17.64
C LEU A 130 35.67 -11.15 17.65
N GLU A 131 36.90 -10.67 17.86
CA GLU A 131 38.08 -11.53 17.99
C GLU A 131 38.32 -12.00 19.43
N GLU A 132 37.67 -11.37 20.43
CA GLU A 132 37.82 -11.76 21.82
C GLU A 132 36.98 -13.03 22.09
N PRO A 133 37.54 -14.06 22.76
CA PRO A 133 36.78 -15.21 23.24
C PRO A 133 35.68 -14.74 24.19
N LEU A 134 34.44 -15.20 23.99
CA LEU A 134 33.35 -14.87 24.89
C LEU A 134 33.28 -15.87 26.04
N GLU A 135 33.24 -15.40 27.28
CA GLU A 135 33.03 -16.28 28.44
C GLU A 135 31.56 -16.70 28.52
N PHE A 136 31.30 -18.01 28.54
CA PHE A 136 29.95 -18.55 28.75
C PHE A 136 29.57 -18.57 30.23
N ASN A 137 30.53 -18.91 31.10
CA ASN A 137 30.42 -18.93 32.55
C ASN A 137 31.81 -18.71 33.17
N GLU A 138 31.87 -18.51 34.50
CA GLU A 138 33.13 -18.35 35.25
C GLU A 138 34.05 -19.56 35.01
N GLY A 139 35.10 -19.37 34.20
CA GLY A 139 36.07 -20.40 33.82
C GLY A 139 35.80 -21.16 32.52
N ASP A 140 34.73 -20.84 31.78
CA ASP A 140 34.38 -21.47 30.49
C ASP A 140 34.54 -20.47 29.33
N ILE A 141 35.64 -20.61 28.59
CA ILE A 141 36.00 -19.74 27.48
C ILE A 141 35.35 -20.27 26.19
N GLY A 142 34.41 -19.50 25.68
CA GLY A 142 33.73 -19.75 24.42
C GLY A 142 34.49 -19.27 23.19
N VAL A 143 33.99 -19.67 22.03
CA VAL A 143 34.59 -19.32 20.73
C VAL A 143 34.45 -17.82 20.43
N PRO A 144 35.46 -17.19 19.78
CA PRO A 144 35.36 -15.81 19.34
C PRO A 144 34.31 -15.66 18.22
N GLY A 145 33.79 -14.44 18.06
CA GLY A 145 32.84 -14.08 17.00
C GLY A 145 31.36 -14.23 17.37
N GLY A 146 31.06 -14.62 18.62
CA GLY A 146 29.70 -14.72 19.14
C GLY A 146 29.16 -13.39 19.69
N ILE A 147 27.85 -13.36 19.90
CA ILE A 147 27.18 -12.33 20.70
C ILE A 147 26.65 -13.03 21.95
N GLN A 148 27.10 -12.60 23.14
CA GLN A 148 26.60 -13.16 24.39
C GLN A 148 25.17 -12.68 24.62
N ILE A 149 24.26 -13.62 24.87
CA ILE A 149 22.85 -13.35 25.19
C ILE A 149 22.57 -14.00 26.53
N LEU A 150 22.05 -13.23 27.48
CA LEU A 150 21.57 -13.76 28.76
C LEU A 150 20.18 -14.36 28.53
N GLU A 151 20.11 -15.69 28.52
CA GLU A 151 18.84 -16.43 28.47
C GLU A 151 18.43 -16.85 29.89
N PRO A 152 17.16 -16.65 30.30
CA PRO A 152 16.69 -17.18 31.57
C PRO A 152 16.70 -18.71 31.54
N ALA A 153 17.20 -19.33 32.61
CA ALA A 153 17.36 -20.79 32.72
C ALA A 153 16.07 -21.60 32.46
N ASN A 154 14.91 -20.95 32.58
CA ASN A 154 13.60 -21.58 32.40
C ASN A 154 13.11 -21.58 30.94
N ALA A 155 13.73 -20.78 30.05
CA ALA A 155 13.28 -20.62 28.65
C ALA A 155 13.60 -21.84 27.78
N SER A 156 14.70 -22.54 28.09
CA SER A 156 15.11 -23.78 27.43
C SER A 156 15.39 -24.84 28.49
N THR A 157 14.32 -25.45 29.02
CA THR A 157 14.41 -26.50 30.05
C THR A 157 14.95 -27.79 29.41
N VAL A 158 16.27 -27.96 29.40
CA VAL A 158 16.93 -29.18 28.96
C VAL A 158 16.84 -30.20 30.10
N THR A 159 15.96 -31.20 29.94
CA THR A 159 15.69 -32.23 30.98
C THR A 159 16.77 -33.31 31.03
N GLU A 160 17.57 -33.43 29.97
CA GLU A 160 18.66 -34.38 29.82
C GLU A 160 19.95 -33.62 29.44
N ASP A 161 21.01 -33.73 30.24
CA ASP A 161 22.28 -33.07 29.95
C ASP A 161 22.85 -33.59 28.61
N SER A 162 22.95 -32.71 27.62
CA SER A 162 23.51 -33.06 26.30
C SER A 162 25.02 -33.28 26.34
N ILE A 163 25.69 -32.83 27.42
CA ILE A 163 27.13 -32.95 27.59
C ILE A 163 27.41 -34.17 28.46
N LYS A 164 27.80 -35.28 27.82
CA LYS A 164 28.33 -36.42 28.55
C LYS A 164 29.72 -36.08 29.10
N ARG A 165 29.80 -35.90 30.42
CA ARG A 165 31.06 -35.62 31.13
C ARG A 165 31.69 -36.94 31.58
N TYR A 166 32.90 -37.23 31.11
CA TYR A 166 33.63 -38.43 31.48
C TYR A 166 34.78 -38.05 32.43
N GLY A 167 34.80 -38.68 33.62
CA GLY A 167 35.91 -38.52 34.56
C GLY A 167 37.09 -39.43 34.20
N GLY A 168 38.31 -38.89 34.20
CA GLY A 168 39.53 -39.66 33.93
C GLY A 168 40.72 -38.80 33.52
N ALA A 169 41.90 -39.41 33.41
CA ALA A 169 43.08 -38.73 32.87
C ALA A 169 42.99 -38.65 31.33
N THR A 170 43.18 -37.47 30.77
CA THR A 170 43.10 -37.16 29.33
C THR A 170 44.35 -37.61 28.55
N ALA A 171 44.74 -38.88 28.71
CA ALA A 171 45.88 -39.44 27.99
C ALA A 171 45.47 -40.00 26.60
N PRO A 172 46.24 -39.73 25.52
CA PRO A 172 45.92 -40.21 24.16
C PRO A 172 45.85 -41.74 24.01
N SER A 173 46.43 -42.46 24.98
CA SER A 173 46.43 -43.93 25.03
C SER A 173 45.19 -44.53 25.67
N MET A 174 44.30 -43.72 26.26
CA MET A 174 43.05 -44.24 26.80
C MET A 174 41.99 -44.30 25.70
N PRO A 175 41.30 -45.44 25.55
CA PRO A 175 40.17 -45.53 24.65
C PRO A 175 39.02 -44.65 25.15
N TRP A 176 38.28 -44.09 24.19
CA TRP A 176 37.02 -43.40 24.49
C TRP A 176 36.03 -44.41 25.08
N PRO A 177 35.32 -44.11 26.18
CA PRO A 177 34.26 -44.98 26.70
C PRO A 177 33.18 -45.23 25.63
N GLU A 178 32.74 -46.48 25.49
CA GLU A 178 31.84 -46.93 24.41
C GLU A 178 30.34 -46.69 24.69
N ASP A 179 29.98 -46.07 25.82
CA ASP A 179 28.60 -45.78 26.23
C ASP A 179 28.10 -44.36 25.90
#